data_AF-A0A847V988-F1
#
_entry.id   AF-A0A847V988-F1
#
_cell.length_a   1.000
_cell.length_b   1.000
_cell.length_c   1.000
_cell.angle_alpha   90.00
_cell.angle_beta   90.00
_cell.angle_gamma   90.00
#
_symmetry.space_group_name_H-M   'P 1'
#
loop_
_entity.id
_entity.type
_entity.pdbx_description
1 polymer ?
#
loop_
_entity_poly.entity_id
_entity_poly.type
_entity_poly.pdbx_seq_one_letter_code
_entity_poly.pdbx_strand_id
1 'polypeptide(L)'
;MPRFVVQDHRARTHHYDVRLERDGVLVSWAVPKGLPERPGERRLAIRTPDHPLDHIEFAGTIPEGDYGAGEVTIHDHGEYEPVTWSGDRIEVRLRGERGEGTYVFVPFRKAGPDQWLVLRKKDGRA
;
A
#
# COMPACT_ATOMS: atom_id res chain seq x y z
N MET A 1 -5.71 -7.06 -15.04
CA MET A 1 -6.26 -5.94 -14.23
C MET A 1 -5.09 -5.14 -13.66
N PRO A 2 -5.24 -3.93 -13.08
CA PRO A 2 -4.09 -3.22 -12.54
C PRO A 2 -3.48 -4.00 -11.37
N ARG A 3 -2.15 -3.96 -11.23
CA ARG A 3 -1.41 -4.75 -10.23
C ARG A 3 -1.26 -4.00 -8.91
N PHE A 4 -1.02 -4.75 -7.84
CA PHE A 4 -0.53 -4.20 -6.58
C PHE A 4 0.64 -5.02 -6.04
N VAL A 5 1.41 -4.40 -5.15
CA VAL A 5 2.41 -5.07 -4.33
C VAL A 5 2.38 -4.51 -2.91
N VAL A 6 2.63 -5.38 -1.95
CA VAL A 6 2.98 -5.05 -0.58
C VAL A 6 4.41 -5.51 -0.37
N GLN A 7 5.33 -4.60 -0.14
CA GLN A 7 6.73 -4.90 0.15
C GLN A 7 6.98 -4.80 1.66
N ASP A 8 7.61 -5.80 2.25
CA ASP A 8 8.17 -5.72 3.61
C ASP A 8 9.51 -5.01 3.52
N HIS A 9 9.61 -3.85 4.17
CA HIS A 9 10.73 -2.94 4.05
C HIS A 9 11.40 -2.72 5.40
N ARG A 10 12.58 -3.34 5.56
CA ARG A 10 13.45 -3.22 6.72
C ARG A 10 14.43 -2.07 6.54
N ALA A 11 13.88 -0.86 6.47
CA ALA A 11 14.65 0.38 6.53
C ALA A 11 15.08 0.69 7.97
N ARG A 12 15.50 1.94 8.23
CA ARG A 12 15.72 2.46 9.61
C ARG A 12 14.55 2.16 10.56
N THR A 13 13.34 2.15 10.04
CA THR A 13 12.16 1.66 10.74
C THR A 13 11.45 0.68 9.82
N HIS A 14 11.16 -0.51 10.35
CA HIS A 14 10.39 -1.52 9.64
C HIS A 14 8.99 -1.00 9.32
N HIS A 15 8.57 -1.18 8.08
CA HIS A 15 7.23 -0.85 7.59
C HIS A 15 6.90 -1.69 6.35
N TYR A 16 5.67 -1.57 5.87
CA TYR A 16 5.27 -2.17 4.60
C TYR A 16 4.97 -1.08 3.58
N ASP A 17 5.55 -1.17 2.39
CA ASP A 17 5.18 -0.30 1.28
C ASP A 17 4.03 -0.93 0.50
N VAL A 18 2.87 -0.29 0.50
CA VAL A 18 1.70 -0.70 -0.30
C VAL A 18 1.66 0.16 -1.55
N ARG A 19 1.63 -0.49 -2.72
CA ARG A 19 1.68 0.18 -4.01
C ARG A 19 0.59 -0.32 -4.92
N LEU A 20 -0.08 0.62 -5.58
CA LEU A 20 -1.16 0.37 -6.53
C LEU A 20 -0.74 0.91 -7.90
N GLU A 21 -0.71 0.05 -8.90
CA GLU A 21 -0.50 0.48 -10.29
C GLU A 21 -1.65 1.38 -10.73
N ARG A 22 -1.34 2.60 -11.15
CA ARG A 22 -2.34 3.56 -11.63
C ARG A 22 -1.70 4.56 -12.57
N ASP A 23 -2.34 4.80 -13.72
CA ASP A 23 -2.01 5.89 -14.64
C ASP A 23 -0.50 5.95 -15.00
N GLY A 24 0.13 4.78 -15.16
CA GLY A 24 1.54 4.66 -15.56
C GLY A 24 2.57 4.69 -14.42
N VAL A 25 2.13 4.76 -13.15
CA VAL A 25 3.01 4.79 -11.97
C VAL A 25 2.50 3.87 -10.86
N LEU A 26 3.32 3.68 -9.83
CA LEU A 26 2.96 3.02 -8.58
C LEU A 26 2.63 4.06 -7.52
N VAL A 27 1.33 4.27 -7.32
CA VAL A 27 0.76 5.10 -6.27
C VAL A 27 1.01 4.41 -4.93
N SER A 28 1.83 5.03 -4.08
CA SER A 28 2.51 4.33 -2.98
C SER A 28 2.24 4.90 -1.58
N TRP A 29 2.19 4.03 -0.57
CA TRP A 29 2.13 4.41 0.84
C TRP A 29 3.03 3.53 1.70
N ALA A 30 3.74 4.15 2.65
CA ALA A 30 4.37 3.44 3.76
C ALA A 30 3.33 3.18 4.86
N VAL A 31 3.16 1.92 5.25
CA VAL A 31 2.19 1.46 6.25
C VAL A 31 2.98 0.75 7.38
N PRO A 32 3.30 1.44 8.49
CA PRO A 32 4.21 0.92 9.52
C PRO A 32 3.81 -0.43 10.11
N LYS A 33 2.51 -0.71 10.15
CA LYS A 33 1.96 -1.96 10.67
C LYS A 33 1.40 -2.87 9.59
N GLY A 34 1.62 -2.60 8.30
CA GLY A 34 1.05 -3.38 7.19
C GLY A 34 -0.45 -3.15 6.98
N LEU A 35 -1.03 -3.75 5.95
CA LEU A 35 -2.46 -3.62 5.66
C LEU A 35 -3.31 -4.22 6.79
N PRO A 36 -4.46 -3.60 7.17
CA PRO A 36 -5.32 -4.14 8.22
C PRO A 36 -5.81 -5.55 7.89
N GLU A 37 -5.65 -6.47 8.83
CA GLU A 37 -5.99 -7.88 8.60
C GLU A 37 -7.45 -8.17 8.98
N ARG A 38 -8.05 -7.40 9.89
CA ARG A 38 -9.44 -7.63 10.31
C ARG A 38 -10.35 -6.48 9.92
N PRO A 39 -11.60 -6.77 9.52
CA PRO A 39 -12.56 -5.72 9.25
C PRO A 39 -12.77 -4.77 10.43
N GLY A 40 -12.77 -3.47 10.15
CA GLY A 40 -12.91 -2.42 11.17
C GLY A 40 -11.58 -1.95 11.79
N GLU A 41 -10.48 -2.67 11.56
CA GLU A 41 -9.14 -2.16 11.87
C GLU A 41 -8.79 -0.98 10.96
N ARG A 42 -8.09 0.00 11.56
CA ARG A 42 -7.58 1.19 10.86
C ARG A 42 -6.10 1.30 11.15
N ARG A 43 -5.30 1.53 10.12
CA ARG A 43 -3.84 1.72 10.24
C ARG A 43 -3.44 3.01 9.54
N LEU A 44 -2.39 3.65 10.06
CA LEU A 44 -1.77 4.80 9.42
C LEU A 44 -1.12 4.36 8.11
N ALA A 45 -1.34 5.12 7.04
CA ALA A 45 -0.70 4.97 5.75
C ALA A 45 -0.13 6.33 5.36
N ILE A 46 1.17 6.42 5.11
CA ILE A 46 1.86 7.67 4.81
C ILE A 46 2.10 7.70 3.31
N ARG A 47 1.57 8.70 2.61
CA ARG A 47 1.77 8.84 1.18
C ARG A 47 3.26 9.05 0.89
N THR A 48 3.81 8.25 -0.01
CA THR A 48 5.17 8.40 -0.51
C THR A 48 5.15 8.87 -1.96
N PRO A 49 6.29 9.34 -2.51
CA PRO A 49 6.39 9.63 -3.94
C PRO A 49 5.97 8.44 -4.78
N ASP A 50 5.44 8.70 -5.97
CA ASP A 50 5.10 7.63 -6.91
C ASP A 50 6.37 6.91 -7.36
N HIS A 51 6.27 5.61 -7.58
CA HIS A 51 7.39 4.77 -8.03
C HIS A 51 7.20 4.32 -9.48
N PRO A 52 8.27 4.03 -10.23
CA PRO A 52 8.16 3.45 -11.56
C PRO A 52 7.55 2.05 -11.51
N LEU A 53 6.92 1.62 -12.60
CA LEU A 53 6.16 0.37 -12.66
C LEU A 53 7.02 -0.88 -12.45
N ASP A 54 8.28 -0.86 -12.89
CA ASP A 54 9.24 -1.96 -12.70
C ASP A 54 9.53 -2.24 -11.21
N HIS A 55 9.39 -1.25 -10.35
CA HIS A 55 9.57 -1.38 -8.90
C HIS A 55 8.53 -2.31 -8.26
N ILE A 56 7.46 -2.69 -8.97
CA ILE A 56 6.45 -3.63 -8.46
C ILE A 56 7.03 -5.04 -8.26
N GLU A 57 8.11 -5.39 -8.96
CA GLU A 57 8.78 -6.68 -8.88
C GLU A 57 10.08 -6.61 -8.08
N PHE A 58 10.43 -5.43 -7.56
CA PHE A 58 11.68 -5.24 -6.84
C PHE A 58 11.66 -6.00 -5.49
N ALA A 59 12.70 -6.79 -5.29
CA ALA A 59 13.13 -7.35 -4.02
C ALA A 59 14.66 -7.38 -4.00
N GLY A 60 15.26 -6.95 -2.88
CA GLY A 60 16.69 -6.78 -2.76
C GLY A 60 17.05 -5.74 -1.71
N THR A 61 18.31 -5.30 -1.71
CA THR A 61 18.81 -4.31 -0.76
C THR A 61 18.99 -2.97 -1.44
N ILE A 62 18.36 -1.94 -0.90
CA ILE A 62 18.61 -0.54 -1.27
C ILE A 62 19.86 -0.07 -0.49
N PRO A 63 20.91 0.41 -1.17
CA PRO A 63 22.16 0.80 -0.53
C PRO A 63 22.01 1.85 0.57
N GLU A 64 22.90 1.82 1.55
CA GLU A 64 22.96 2.89 2.55
C GLU A 64 23.29 4.24 1.90
N GLY A 65 22.63 5.30 2.36
CA GLY A 65 22.76 6.65 1.82
C GLY A 65 21.71 7.00 0.78
N ASP A 66 21.08 6.00 0.16
CA ASP A 66 19.96 6.21 -0.76
C ASP A 66 18.63 6.40 -0.03
N TYR A 67 17.68 7.06 -0.69
CA TYR A 67 16.33 7.18 -0.18
C TYR A 67 15.67 5.81 -0.11
N GLY A 68 15.21 5.42 1.09
CA GLY A 68 14.66 4.09 1.31
C GLY A 68 15.72 3.00 1.53
N ALA A 69 16.93 3.34 1.96
CA ALA A 69 17.95 2.35 2.34
C ALA A 69 17.40 1.27 3.29
N GLY A 70 17.62 0.00 2.93
CA GLY A 70 17.07 -1.14 3.66
C GLY A 70 16.89 -2.39 2.79
N GLU A 71 16.60 -3.51 3.46
CA GLU A 71 16.20 -4.75 2.78
C GLU A 71 14.71 -4.67 2.43
N VAL A 72 14.38 -5.01 1.17
CA VAL A 72 13.03 -5.03 0.63
C VAL A 72 12.71 -6.44 0.15
N THR A 73 11.60 -7.00 0.60
CA THR A 73 11.08 -8.29 0.10
C THR A 73 9.61 -8.15 -0.30
N ILE A 74 9.14 -8.97 -1.24
CA ILE A 74 7.72 -8.99 -1.59
C ILE A 74 6.96 -9.74 -0.49
N HIS A 75 6.13 -9.00 0.25
CA HIS A 75 5.21 -9.59 1.20
C HIS A 75 4.01 -10.19 0.47
N ASP A 76 3.26 -9.40 -0.29
CA ASP A 76 2.11 -9.87 -1.05
C ASP A 76 2.06 -9.16 -2.41
N HIS A 77 1.45 -9.78 -3.40
CA HIS A 77 1.28 -9.18 -4.71
C HIS A 77 0.08 -9.80 -5.43
N GLY A 78 -0.42 -9.11 -6.45
CA GLY A 78 -1.49 -9.62 -7.28
C GLY A 78 -2.17 -8.53 -8.08
N GLU A 79 -3.45 -8.73 -8.36
CA GLU A 79 -4.28 -7.76 -9.06
C GLU A 79 -5.24 -7.06 -8.09
N TYR A 80 -5.71 -5.87 -8.48
CA TYR A 80 -6.78 -5.20 -7.75
C TYR A 80 -7.90 -4.70 -8.68
N GLU A 81 -9.09 -4.56 -8.11
CA GLU A 81 -10.23 -3.92 -8.75
C GLU A 81 -10.45 -2.54 -8.09
N PRO A 82 -10.37 -1.43 -8.85
CA PRO A 82 -10.75 -0.12 -8.33
C PRO A 82 -12.27 -0.05 -8.15
N VAL A 83 -12.73 0.32 -6.96
CA VAL A 83 -14.14 0.61 -6.65
C VAL A 83 -14.40 2.10 -6.68
N THR A 84 -13.48 2.89 -6.12
CA THR A 84 -13.52 4.36 -6.14
C THR A 84 -12.10 4.90 -6.18
N TRP A 85 -11.87 5.92 -7.00
CA TRP A 85 -10.57 6.58 -7.06
C TRP A 85 -10.77 8.09 -7.17
N SER A 86 -10.69 8.77 -6.05
CA SER A 86 -10.77 10.23 -5.92
C SER A 86 -9.68 10.75 -4.99
N GLY A 87 -9.43 12.06 -5.02
CA GLY A 87 -8.40 12.70 -4.18
C GLY A 87 -8.66 12.60 -2.67
N ASP A 88 -9.87 12.25 -2.26
CA ASP A 88 -10.32 12.11 -0.87
C ASP A 88 -10.67 10.66 -0.48
N ARG A 89 -10.70 9.72 -1.44
CA ARG A 89 -11.03 8.32 -1.18
C ARG A 89 -10.49 7.43 -2.29
N ILE A 90 -9.71 6.42 -1.89
CA ILE A 90 -9.32 5.32 -2.78
C ILE A 90 -9.86 4.04 -2.17
N GLU A 91 -10.80 3.39 -2.86
CA GLU A 91 -11.35 2.09 -2.48
C GLU A 91 -10.98 1.07 -3.55
N VAL A 92 -10.33 -0.01 -3.12
CA VAL A 92 -9.85 -1.09 -3.99
C VAL A 92 -10.17 -2.44 -3.37
N ARG A 93 -10.45 -3.43 -4.22
CA ARG A 93 -10.50 -4.84 -3.82
C ARG A 93 -9.20 -5.49 -4.25
N LEU A 94 -8.37 -5.90 -3.29
CA LEU A 94 -7.13 -6.61 -3.54
C LEU A 94 -7.39 -8.10 -3.68
N ARG A 95 -6.70 -8.73 -4.64
CA ARG A 95 -6.66 -10.18 -4.86
C ARG A 95 -5.20 -10.63 -4.89
N GLY A 96 -4.63 -10.80 -3.70
CA GLY A 96 -3.25 -11.23 -3.51
C GLY A 96 -3.07 -12.72 -3.35
N GLU A 97 -1.83 -13.15 -3.26
CA GLU A 97 -1.48 -14.52 -2.90
C GLU A 97 -1.67 -14.79 -1.39
N ARG A 98 -1.41 -13.79 -0.53
CA ARG A 98 -1.56 -13.94 0.93
C ARG A 98 -2.95 -13.61 1.43
N GLY A 99 -3.66 -12.71 0.75
CA GLY A 99 -4.96 -12.28 1.18
C GLY A 99 -5.75 -11.54 0.13
N GLU A 100 -7.07 -11.66 0.25
CA GLU A 100 -8.02 -10.87 -0.49
C GLU A 100 -8.84 -10.00 0.47
N GLY A 101 -9.33 -8.88 -0.04
CA GLY A 101 -10.24 -8.02 0.72
C GLY A 101 -10.42 -6.63 0.13
N THR A 102 -11.44 -5.93 0.63
CA THR A 102 -11.70 -4.54 0.22
C THR A 102 -11.04 -3.57 1.20
N TYR A 103 -10.18 -2.71 0.65
CA TYR A 103 -9.41 -1.72 1.40
C TYR A 103 -9.78 -0.30 0.99
N VAL A 104 -9.83 0.59 1.97
CA VAL A 104 -10.16 2.00 1.79
C VAL A 104 -9.05 2.86 2.35
N PHE A 105 -8.47 3.70 1.50
CA PHE A 105 -7.54 4.76 1.86
C PHE A 105 -8.30 6.09 1.90
N VAL A 106 -8.20 6.83 3.01
CA VAL A 106 -8.77 8.17 3.16
C VAL A 106 -7.74 9.13 3.75
N PRO A 107 -7.64 10.39 3.29
CA PRO A 107 -6.73 11.35 3.88
C PRO A 107 -7.06 11.62 5.35
N PHE A 108 -6.04 11.65 6.18
CA PHE A 108 -6.10 12.01 7.59
C PHE A 108 -5.44 13.36 7.83
N ARG A 109 -6.07 14.40 7.26
CA ARG A 109 -5.53 15.77 7.23
C ARG A 109 -5.19 16.35 8.59
N LYS A 110 -5.81 15.86 9.67
CA LYS A 110 -5.49 16.26 11.05
C LYS A 110 -4.08 15.83 11.50
N ALA A 111 -3.50 14.81 10.89
CA ALA A 111 -2.15 14.33 11.20
C ALA A 111 -1.08 14.86 10.23
N GLY A 112 -1.48 15.42 9.08
CA GLY A 112 -0.57 16.01 8.10
C GLY A 112 -1.07 15.88 6.66
N PRO A 113 -0.41 16.55 5.70
CA PRO A 113 -0.81 16.55 4.29
C PRO A 113 -0.68 15.16 3.64
N ASP A 114 0.37 14.41 3.98
CA ASP A 114 0.66 13.08 3.43
C ASP A 114 0.10 11.94 4.29
N GLN A 115 -0.63 12.26 5.36
CA GLN A 115 -1.15 11.25 6.28
C GLN A 115 -2.49 10.74 5.76
N TRP A 116 -2.61 9.42 5.66
CA TRP A 116 -3.83 8.70 5.28
C TRP A 116 -4.14 7.62 6.32
N LEU A 117 -5.38 7.14 6.32
CA LEU A 117 -5.76 5.91 6.99
C LEU A 117 -6.10 4.87 5.95
N VAL A 118 -5.64 3.64 6.18
CA VAL A 118 -6.11 2.46 5.47
C VAL A 118 -7.03 1.64 6.39
N LEU A 119 -8.17 1.22 5.85
CA LEU A 119 -9.18 0.44 6.56
C LEU A 119 -9.51 -0.82 5.75
N ARG A 120 -9.67 -1.96 6.42
CA ARG A 120 -10.28 -3.15 5.80
C ARG A 120 -11.80 -3.10 6.03
N LYS A 121 -12.59 -3.13 4.96
CA LYS A 121 -14.06 -3.23 5.05
C LYS A 121 -14.46 -4.64 5.48
N LYS A 122 -15.64 -4.76 6.08
CA LYS A 122 -16.32 -6.06 6.15
C LYS A 122 -16.75 -6.37 4.73
N ASP A 123 -16.28 -7.50 4.21
CA ASP A 123 -16.87 -8.02 2.99
C ASP A 123 -18.34 -8.32 3.31
N GLY A 124 -19.24 -7.60 2.64
CA GLY A 124 -20.66 -7.87 2.75
C GLY A 124 -20.85 -9.31 2.28
N ARG A 125 -21.39 -10.17 3.14
CA ARG A 125 -21.92 -11.46 2.70
C ARG A 125 -22.87 -11.13 1.55
N ALA A 126 -22.58 -11.68 0.36
CA ALA A 126 -23.54 -11.70 -0.73
C ALA A 126 -24.87 -12.30 -0.25
#